data_AF-A0A9Q3Z183-F1
#
_entry.id   AF-A0A9Q3Z183-F1
#
_cell.length_a   1.000
_cell.length_b   1.000
_cell.length_c   1.000
_cell.angle_alpha   90.00
_cell.angle_beta   90.00
_cell.angle_gamma   90.00
#
_symmetry.space_group_name_H-M   'P 1'
#
loop_
_entity.id
_entity.type
_entity.pdbx_description
1 polymer ?
#
loop_
_entity_poly.entity_id
_entity_poly.type
_entity_poly.pdbx_seq_one_letter_code
_entity_poly.pdbx_strand_id
1 'polypeptide(L)'
;MKFIESIDPFLMQLVIVPLIVIGLGVLVAYNIKNILIGPLITLFLNSLYEIWYIKHYCPGSEISLSSWNIILPMISFTISLIVVLIRE
;
A
#
# COMPACT_ATOMS: atom_id res chain seq x y z
N MET A 1 -0.31 -1.40 20.58
CA MET A 1 0.29 -0.06 20.37
C MET A 1 1.79 -0.07 20.64
N LYS A 2 2.28 -0.50 21.82
CA LYS A 2 3.73 -0.64 22.10
C LYS A 2 4.57 -1.40 21.05
N PHE A 3 4.02 -2.43 20.42
CA PHE A 3 4.76 -3.20 19.41
C PHE A 3 4.96 -2.43 18.10
N ILE A 4 3.98 -1.65 17.67
CA ILE A 4 4.06 -0.83 16.44
C ILE A 4 5.02 0.34 16.68
N GLU A 5 4.95 0.97 17.86
CA GLU A 5 5.87 2.04 18.28
C GLU A 5 7.32 1.54 18.44
N SER A 6 7.53 0.24 18.69
CA SER A 6 8.86 -0.36 18.77
C SER A 6 9.50 -0.67 17.42
N ILE A 7 8.71 -0.60 16.34
CA ILE A 7 9.20 -0.83 14.97
C ILE A 7 9.72 0.50 14.42
N ASP A 8 10.92 0.45 13.85
CA ASP A 8 11.51 1.62 13.20
C ASP A 8 10.60 2.15 12.07
N PRO A 9 10.33 3.48 12.01
CA PRO A 9 9.45 4.05 11.00
C PRO A 9 9.89 3.79 9.55
N PHE A 10 11.20 3.75 9.26
CA PHE A 10 11.69 3.43 7.92
C PHE A 10 11.44 1.97 7.56
N LEU A 11 11.62 1.05 8.51
CA LEU A 11 11.30 -0.36 8.29
C LEU A 11 9.80 -0.55 8.01
N MET A 12 8.95 0.16 8.75
CA MET A 12 7.51 0.13 8.54
C MET A 12 7.14 0.65 7.15
N GLN A 13 7.66 1.83 6.77
CA GLN A 13 7.29 2.51 5.52
C GLN A 13 7.90 1.89 4.25
N LEU A 14 9.10 1.32 4.31
CA LEU A 14 9.80 0.81 3.13
C LEU A 14 9.64 -0.68 2.89
N VAL A 15 9.33 -1.46 3.93
CA VAL A 15 9.29 -2.92 3.85
C VAL A 15 7.92 -3.45 4.22
N ILE A 16 7.47 -3.20 5.46
CA ILE A 16 6.27 -3.86 6.00
C ILE A 16 5.01 -3.39 5.28
N VAL A 17 4.78 -2.06 5.25
CA VAL A 17 3.59 -1.48 4.62
C VAL A 17 3.55 -1.76 3.12
N PRO A 18 4.60 -1.47 2.33
CA PRO A 18 4.62 -1.79 0.91
C PRO A 18 4.31 -3.25 0.59
N LEU A 19 4.90 -4.19 1.34
CA LEU A 19 4.68 -5.62 1.15
C LEU A 19 3.21 -6.00 1.37
N ILE A 20 2.60 -5.48 2.45
CA ILE A 20 1.20 -5.79 2.78
C ILE A 20 0.25 -5.15 1.77
N VAL A 21 0.40 -3.86 1.47
CA VAL A 21 -0.57 -3.15 0.61
C VAL A 21 -0.49 -3.60 -0.85
N ILE A 22 0.72 -3.82 -1.39
CA ILE A 22 0.92 -4.37 -2.73
C ILE A 22 0.46 -5.83 -2.76
N GLY A 23 0.88 -6.64 -1.77
CA GLY A 23 0.54 -8.06 -1.72
C GLY A 23 -0.97 -8.30 -1.70
N LEU A 24 -1.71 -7.55 -0.88
CA LEU A 24 -3.18 -7.62 -0.85
C LEU A 24 -3.79 -7.12 -2.16
N GLY A 25 -3.30 -6.01 -2.72
CA GLY A 25 -3.78 -5.49 -4.00
C GLY A 25 -3.64 -6.50 -5.13
N VAL A 26 -2.44 -7.06 -5.31
CA VAL A 26 -2.14 -8.07 -6.32
C VAL A 26 -2.97 -9.34 -6.09
N LEU A 27 -3.11 -9.79 -4.84
CA LEU A 27 -3.91 -10.98 -4.51
C LEU A 27 -5.37 -10.80 -4.95
N VAL A 28 -5.96 -9.63 -4.69
CA VAL A 28 -7.35 -9.37 -5.09
C VAL A 28 -7.46 -9.21 -6.61
N ALA A 29 -6.51 -8.53 -7.25
CA ALA A 29 -6.44 -8.41 -8.72
C ALA A 29 -6.38 -9.78 -9.40
N TYR A 30 -5.54 -10.68 -8.87
CA TYR A 30 -5.44 -12.06 -9.31
C TYR A 30 -6.79 -12.76 -9.23
N ASN A 31 -7.49 -12.70 -8.10
CA ASN A 31 -8.77 -13.40 -7.91
C ASN A 31 -9.87 -12.86 -8.83
N ILE A 32 -10.01 -11.53 -8.94
CA ILE A 32 -11.04 -10.84 -9.73
C ILE A 32 -10.75 -10.87 -11.24
N LYS A 33 -9.51 -11.22 -11.65
CA LYS A 33 -9.05 -11.17 -13.05
C LYS A 33 -9.13 -9.76 -13.63
N ASN A 34 -8.80 -8.75 -12.83
CA ASN A 34 -8.79 -7.38 -13.28
C ASN A 34 -7.51 -6.68 -12.81
N ILE A 35 -6.66 -6.34 -13.78
CA ILE A 35 -5.35 -5.73 -13.56
C ILE A 35 -5.46 -4.39 -12.83
N LEU A 36 -6.53 -3.61 -13.08
CA LEU A 36 -6.72 -2.29 -12.50
C LEU A 36 -7.09 -2.34 -11.02
N ILE A 37 -7.57 -3.47 -10.51
CA ILE A 37 -7.94 -3.61 -9.10
C ILE A 37 -6.70 -3.59 -8.19
N GLY A 38 -5.56 -4.10 -8.67
CA GLY A 38 -4.30 -4.13 -7.92
C GLY A 38 -3.83 -2.75 -7.46
N PRO A 39 -3.59 -1.79 -8.37
CA PRO A 39 -3.21 -0.43 -8.01
C PRO A 39 -4.31 0.29 -7.21
N LEU A 40 -5.59 0.06 -7.50
CA LEU A 40 -6.71 0.70 -6.78
C LEU A 40 -6.73 0.33 -5.29
N ILE A 41 -6.60 -0.97 -4.99
CA ILE A 41 -6.57 -1.44 -3.60
C ILE A 41 -5.28 -1.02 -2.91
N THR A 42 -4.15 -1.08 -3.62
CA THR A 42 -2.85 -0.62 -3.10
C THR A 42 -2.90 0.86 -2.71
N LEU A 43 -3.48 1.71 -3.58
CA LEU A 43 -3.67 3.13 -3.32
C LEU A 43 -4.56 3.34 -2.09
N PHE A 44 -5.72 2.68 -2.06
CA PHE A 44 -6.67 2.82 -0.97
C PHE A 44 -6.06 2.44 0.39
N LEU A 45 -5.39 1.29 0.46
CA LEU A 45 -4.77 0.80 1.70
C LEU A 45 -3.60 1.68 2.14
N ASN A 46 -2.75 2.13 1.22
CA ASN A 46 -1.63 3.01 1.56
C ASN A 46 -2.11 4.39 2.04
N SER A 47 -3.11 4.97 1.37
CA SER A 47 -3.71 6.24 1.79
C SER A 47 -4.33 6.12 3.19
N LEU A 48 -5.02 5.02 3.48
CA LEU A 48 -5.60 4.77 4.79
C LEU A 48 -4.51 4.66 5.88
N TYR A 49 -3.41 3.96 5.57
CA TYR A 49 -2.26 3.86 6.46
C TYR A 49 -1.63 5.24 6.74
N GLU A 50 -1.38 6.05 5.70
CA GLU A 50 -0.76 7.37 5.89
C GLU A 50 -1.64 8.32 6.70
N ILE A 51 -2.96 8.34 6.45
CA ILE A 51 -3.91 9.13 7.24
C ILE A 51 -3.87 8.69 8.71
N TRP A 52 -3.85 7.38 8.96
CA TRP A 52 -3.76 6.85 10.32
C TRP A 52 -2.42 7.21 10.98
N TYR A 53 -1.31 7.09 10.24
CA TYR A 53 0.03 7.39 10.72
C TYR A 53 0.17 8.86 11.12
N ILE A 54 -0.26 9.79 10.26
CA ILE A 54 -0.21 11.23 10.52
C ILE A 54 -1.05 11.57 11.75
N LYS A 55 -2.29 11.06 11.82
CA LYS A 55 -3.18 11.33 12.95
C LYS A 55 -2.62 10.82 14.29
N HIS A 56 -1.85 9.74 14.27
CA HIS A 56 -1.32 9.12 15.48
C HIS A 56 0.01 9.71 15.93
N TYR A 57 0.97 9.87 15.01
CA TYR A 57 2.34 10.30 15.31
C TYR A 57 2.56 11.81 15.18
N CYS A 58 1.71 12.52 14.43
CA CYS A 58 1.80 13.97 14.23
C CYS A 58 0.44 14.64 14.49
N PRO A 59 -0.05 14.64 15.75
CA PRO A 59 -1.32 15.28 16.06
C PRO A 59 -1.28 16.77 15.73
N GLY A 60 -2.17 17.22 14.84
CA GLY A 60 -2.33 18.63 14.44
C GLY A 60 -1.64 19.02 13.13
N SER A 61 -0.91 18.13 12.46
CA SER A 61 -0.41 18.39 11.11
C SER A 61 -1.51 18.23 10.06
N GLU A 62 -1.40 18.97 8.96
CA GLU A 62 -2.28 18.82 7.81
C GLU A 62 -2.14 17.42 7.18
N ILE A 63 -3.26 16.88 6.68
CA ILE A 63 -3.25 15.60 5.97
C ILE A 63 -2.62 15.82 4.60
N SER A 64 -1.38 15.38 4.45
CA SER A 64 -0.66 15.38 3.18
C SER A 64 -0.30 13.95 2.80
N LEU A 65 -0.71 13.54 1.60
CA LEU A 65 -0.38 12.22 1.07
C LEU A 65 0.99 12.26 0.41
N SER A 66 1.84 11.33 0.80
CA SER A 66 3.19 11.23 0.28
C SER A 66 3.21 10.66 -1.15
N SER A 67 4.33 10.82 -1.83
CA SER A 67 4.57 10.25 -3.17
C SER A 67 4.49 8.72 -3.21
N TRP A 68 4.51 8.03 -2.06
CA TRP A 68 4.29 6.59 -1.98
C TRP A 68 2.89 6.17 -2.44
N ASN A 69 1.89 7.06 -2.34
CA ASN A 69 0.57 6.84 -2.94
C ASN A 69 0.58 6.83 -4.47
N ILE A 70 1.68 7.21 -5.13
CA ILE A 70 1.83 7.09 -6.58
C ILE A 70 2.75 5.92 -6.91
N ILE A 71 3.88 5.80 -6.21
CA ILE A 71 4.90 4.79 -6.49
C ILE A 71 4.37 3.37 -6.21
N LEU A 72 3.73 3.13 -5.06
CA LEU A 72 3.26 1.78 -4.71
C LEU A 72 2.16 1.27 -5.65
N PRO A 73 1.14 2.07 -6.02
CA PRO A 73 0.17 1.64 -7.02
C PRO A 73 0.80 1.36 -8.39
N MET A 74 1.78 2.15 -8.83
CA MET A 74 2.49 1.87 -10.10
C MET A 74 3.22 0.52 -10.07
N ILE A 75 3.90 0.20 -8.98
CA ILE A 75 4.55 -1.10 -8.79
C ILE A 75 3.50 -2.23 -8.77
N SER A 76 2.41 -2.02 -8.02
CA SER A 76 1.31 -2.98 -7.93
C SER A 76 0.64 -3.24 -9.29
N PHE A 77 0.50 -2.21 -10.13
CA PHE A 77 0.02 -2.36 -11.50
C PHE A 77 0.94 -3.26 -12.33
N THR A 78 2.26 -3.03 -12.30
CA THR A 78 3.22 -3.87 -13.02
C THR A 78 3.15 -5.33 -12.58
N ILE A 79 3.09 -5.59 -11.27
CA ILE A 79 3.00 -6.96 -10.75
C ILE A 79 1.65 -7.59 -11.10
N SER A 80 0.55 -6.84 -10.95
CA SER A 80 -0.79 -7.32 -11.26
C SER A 80 -0.94 -7.65 -12.74
N LEU A 81 -0.30 -6.87 -13.62
CA LEU A 81 -0.25 -7.14 -15.05
C LEU A 81 0.40 -8.49 -15.32
N ILE A 82 1.59 -8.76 -14.75
CA ILE A 82 2.28 -10.04 -14.93
C ILE A 82 1.45 -11.20 -14.36
N VAL A 83 0.95 -11.06 -13.14
CA VAL A 83 0.26 -12.14 -12.41
C VAL A 83 -1.10 -12.48 -13.03
N VAL A 84 -1.85 -11.48 -13.49
CA VAL A 84 -3.13 -11.72 -14.16
C VAL A 84 -2.92 -12.32 -15.55
N LEU A 85 -1.92 -11.84 -16.32
CA LEU A 85 -1.62 -12.36 -17.66
C LEU A 85 -1.15 -13.82 -17.64
N ILE A 86 -0.36 -14.25 -16.65
CA ILE A 86 0.06 -15.65 -16.52
C ILE A 86 -1.13 -16.59 -16.20
N ARG A 87 -2.18 -16.05 -15.59
CA ARG A 87 -3.36 -16.81 -15.18
C ARG A 87 -4.36 -17.01 -16.34
N GLU A 88 -4.37 -16.12 -17.34
CA GLU A 88 -5.23 -16.21 -18.53
C GLU A 88 -4.73 -17.24 -19.54
#